data_AF-A0A6P0JPG3-F1
#
_entry.id   AF-A0A6P0JPG3-F1
#
_cell.length_a   1.000
_cell.length_b   1.000
_cell.length_c   1.000
_cell.angle_alpha   90.00
_cell.angle_beta   90.00
_cell.angle_gamma   90.00
#
_symmetry.space_group_name_H-M   'P 1'
#
loop_
_entity.id
_entity.type
_entity.pdbx_description
1 polymer ?
#
loop_
_entity_poly.entity_id
_entity_poly.type
_entity_poly.pdbx_seq_one_letter_code
_entity_poly.pdbx_strand_id
1 'polypeptide(L)'
;MTPAAIQRYISNPRYAYFAGWLDNQLAGVIAIRNHQHLFHLFVAPPLQGQGIARQLWQFAKTDAIVAGNQDGFTVNSTPYAVPIYERFGFTITGEKVEMNGIAFIPMQLNL
;
A
#
# COMPACT_ATOMS: atom_id res chain seq x y z
N MET A 1 4.62 -4.74 -15.80
CA MET A 1 3.38 -5.28 -15.21
C MET A 1 2.34 -5.38 -16.31
N THR A 2 1.62 -6.50 -16.45
CA THR A 2 0.62 -6.69 -17.53
C THR A 2 -0.81 -6.62 -16.97
N PRO A 3 -1.83 -6.29 -17.77
CA PRO A 3 -3.23 -6.31 -17.33
C PRO A 3 -3.66 -7.67 -16.75
N ALA A 4 -3.24 -8.77 -17.38
CA ALA A 4 -3.53 -10.12 -16.90
C ALA A 4 -2.91 -10.42 -15.52
N ALA A 5 -1.76 -9.82 -15.18
CA ALA A 5 -1.18 -9.95 -13.84
C ALA A 5 -2.00 -9.19 -12.80
N ILE A 6 -2.48 -7.99 -13.13
CA ILE A 6 -3.36 -7.21 -12.24
C ILE A 6 -4.69 -7.91 -11.99
N GLN A 7 -5.33 -8.44 -13.04
CA GLN A 7 -6.57 -9.19 -12.89
C GLN A 7 -6.43 -10.38 -11.93
N ARG A 8 -5.29 -11.10 -12.01
CA ARG A 8 -4.99 -12.19 -11.07
C ARG A 8 -4.88 -11.74 -9.62
N TYR A 9 -4.35 -10.55 -9.35
CA TYR A 9 -4.31 -10.02 -7.99
C TYR A 9 -5.71 -9.62 -7.51
N ILE A 10 -6.49 -8.92 -8.34
CA ILE A 10 -7.84 -8.47 -7.99
C ILE A 10 -8.78 -9.65 -7.72
N SER A 11 -8.71 -10.72 -8.52
CA SER A 11 -9.56 -11.90 -8.34
C SER A 11 -9.09 -12.84 -7.23
N ASN A 12 -7.95 -12.59 -6.60
CA ASN A 12 -7.41 -13.46 -5.56
C ASN A 12 -7.89 -12.97 -4.19
N PRO A 13 -8.59 -13.81 -3.40
CA PRO A 13 -9.17 -13.41 -2.10
C PRO A 13 -8.12 -13.03 -1.07
N ARG A 14 -6.85 -13.38 -1.30
CA ARG A 14 -5.73 -12.92 -0.46
C ARG A 14 -5.47 -11.42 -0.57
N TYR A 15 -6.00 -10.73 -1.58
CA TYR A 15 -5.78 -9.31 -1.79
C TYR A 15 -7.09 -8.55 -1.68
N ALA A 16 -7.18 -7.66 -0.69
CA ALA A 16 -8.23 -6.65 -0.65
C ALA A 16 -7.76 -5.45 -1.49
N TYR A 17 -8.47 -5.13 -2.57
CA TYR A 17 -8.19 -3.96 -3.41
C TYR A 17 -9.26 -2.89 -3.20
N PHE A 18 -8.81 -1.67 -2.95
CA PHE A 18 -9.68 -0.51 -2.80
C PHE A 18 -9.31 0.57 -3.81
N ALA A 19 -10.34 1.25 -4.31
CA ALA A 19 -10.23 2.36 -5.24
C ALA A 19 -10.81 3.63 -4.62
N GLY A 20 -10.04 4.71 -4.69
CA GLY A 20 -10.48 6.05 -4.32
C GLY A 20 -10.94 6.80 -5.56
N TRP A 21 -12.10 7.47 -5.46
CA TRP A 21 -12.70 8.22 -6.54
C TRP A 21 -12.87 9.69 -6.12
N LEU A 22 -12.58 10.60 -7.04
CA LEU A 22 -12.81 12.04 -6.89
C LEU A 22 -13.51 12.53 -8.16
N ASP A 23 -14.68 13.15 -8.04
CA ASP A 23 -15.48 13.64 -9.18
C ASP A 23 -15.65 12.60 -10.30
N ASN A 24 -15.95 11.36 -9.91
CA ASN A 24 -16.11 10.20 -10.80
C ASN A 24 -14.83 9.79 -11.56
N GLN A 25 -13.66 10.32 -11.19
CA GLN A 25 -12.35 9.95 -11.71
C GLN A 25 -11.63 9.03 -10.71
N LEU A 26 -10.95 8.00 -11.22
CA LEU A 26 -10.13 7.11 -10.40
C LEU A 26 -8.92 7.88 -9.88
N ALA A 27 -8.95 8.24 -8.60
CA ALA A 27 -7.95 9.08 -7.97
C ALA A 27 -6.76 8.29 -7.43
N GLY A 28 -6.97 7.04 -7.03
CA GLY A 28 -5.91 6.16 -6.58
C GLY A 28 -6.41 4.77 -6.21
N VAL A 29 -5.47 3.87 -5.94
CA VAL A 29 -5.72 2.50 -5.52
C VAL A 29 -4.77 2.12 -4.39
N ILE A 30 -5.23 1.19 -3.56
CA ILE A 30 -4.41 0.51 -2.55
C ILE A 30 -4.80 -0.97 -2.51
N ALA A 31 -3.85 -1.85 -2.23
CA ALA A 31 -4.12 -3.24 -1.94
C ALA A 31 -3.51 -3.67 -0.61
N ILE A 32 -4.17 -4.56 0.11
CA ILE A 32 -3.61 -5.23 1.28
C ILE A 32 -3.63 -6.73 1.03
N ARG A 33 -2.47 -7.37 1.15
CA ARG A 33 -2.35 -8.83 1.04
C ARG A 33 -2.42 -9.47 2.42
N ASN A 34 -3.29 -10.48 2.58
CA ASN A 34 -3.53 -11.22 3.81
C ASN A 34 -3.77 -10.29 5.01
N HIS A 35 -4.46 -9.17 4.81
CA HIS A 35 -4.72 -8.14 5.84
C HIS A 35 -3.48 -7.48 6.48
N GLN A 36 -2.26 -7.81 6.05
CA GLN A 36 -1.02 -7.39 6.73
C GLN A 36 -0.05 -6.64 5.80
N HIS A 37 0.11 -7.06 4.54
CA HIS A 37 1.13 -6.47 3.68
C HIS A 37 0.51 -5.41 2.77
N LEU A 38 0.91 -4.15 2.96
CA LEU A 38 0.53 -3.06 2.06
C LEU A 38 1.19 -3.27 0.71
N PHE A 39 0.35 -3.37 -0.31
CA PHE A 39 0.68 -3.66 -1.68
C PHE A 39 0.06 -2.60 -2.59
N HIS A 40 0.70 -2.29 -3.72
CA HIS A 40 0.16 -1.39 -4.77
C HIS A 40 -0.58 -0.13 -4.26
N LEU A 41 0.14 0.81 -3.64
CA LEU A 41 -0.41 2.14 -3.32
C LEU A 41 -0.02 3.14 -4.40
N PHE A 42 -1.00 3.60 -5.18
CA PHE A 42 -0.81 4.54 -6.27
C PHE A 42 -1.86 5.65 -6.24
N VAL A 43 -1.45 6.87 -6.54
CA VAL A 43 -2.33 8.04 -6.72
C VAL A 43 -2.07 8.62 -8.09
N ALA A 44 -3.13 8.97 -8.81
CA ALA A 44 -3.06 9.60 -10.12
C ALA A 44 -2.13 10.83 -10.05
N PRO A 45 -1.13 10.97 -10.93
CA PRO A 45 -0.15 12.07 -10.88
C PRO A 45 -0.74 13.48 -10.67
N PRO A 46 -1.82 13.92 -11.36
CA PRO A 46 -2.38 15.25 -11.14
C PRO A 46 -3.04 15.44 -9.77
N LEU A 47 -3.33 14.34 -9.05
CA LEU A 47 -4.00 14.34 -7.76
C LEU A 47 -3.05 14.02 -6.59
N GLN A 48 -1.75 13.89 -6.84
CA GLN A 48 -0.75 13.70 -5.80
C GLN A 48 -0.59 14.96 -4.93
N GLY A 49 -0.07 14.79 -3.71
CA GLY A 49 0.12 15.90 -2.76
C GLY A 49 -1.15 16.34 -2.02
N GLN A 50 -2.32 15.80 -2.36
CA GLN A 50 -3.61 16.18 -1.78
C GLN A 50 -4.08 15.27 -0.63
N GLY A 51 -3.19 14.42 -0.10
CA GLY A 51 -3.51 13.52 1.02
C GLY A 51 -4.30 12.26 0.64
N ILE A 52 -4.57 12.00 -0.64
CA ILE A 52 -5.33 10.83 -1.12
C ILE A 52 -4.69 9.51 -0.69
N ALA A 53 -3.37 9.38 -0.80
CA ALA A 53 -2.65 8.18 -0.34
C ALA A 53 -2.86 7.91 1.16
N ARG A 54 -2.94 8.97 1.98
CA ARG A 54 -3.22 8.84 3.42
C ARG A 54 -4.64 8.35 3.64
N GLN A 55 -5.63 8.87 2.91
CA GLN A 55 -7.03 8.45 3.03
C GLN A 55 -7.22 6.99 2.63
N LEU A 56 -6.64 6.59 1.49
CA LEU A 56 -6.62 5.19 1.05
C LEU A 56 -5.98 4.28 2.10
N TRP A 57 -4.84 4.68 2.66
CA TRP A 57 -4.17 3.93 3.70
C TRP A 57 -5.03 3.77 4.96
N GLN A 58 -5.62 4.85 5.48
CA GLN A 58 -6.45 4.77 6.69
C GLN A 58 -7.65 3.85 6.47
N PHE A 59 -8.32 3.96 5.32
CA PHE A 59 -9.43 3.09 4.98
C PHE A 59 -9.00 1.61 4.97
N ALA A 60 -7.94 1.28 4.23
CA ALA A 60 -7.47 -0.09 4.10
C ALA A 60 -6.92 -0.66 5.42
N LYS A 61 -6.29 0.18 6.26
CA LYS A 61 -5.85 -0.18 7.61
C LYS A 61 -7.05 -0.55 8.48
N THR A 62 -8.09 0.28 8.51
CA THR A 62 -9.30 0.01 9.29
C THR A 62 -10.00 -1.27 8.82
N ASP A 63 -10.15 -1.46 7.51
CA ASP A 63 -10.74 -2.68 6.94
C ASP A 63 -9.98 -3.94 7.39
N ALA A 64 -8.65 -3.93 7.30
CA ALA A 64 -7.81 -5.05 7.73
C ALA A 64 -7.90 -5.34 9.23
N ILE A 65 -7.99 -4.31 10.08
CA ILE A 65 -8.17 -4.49 11.54
C ILE A 65 -9.53 -5.11 11.84
N VAL A 66 -10.60 -4.62 11.19
CA VAL A 66 -11.95 -5.18 11.33
C VAL A 66 -12.00 -6.64 10.85
N ALA A 67 -11.22 -6.98 9.83
CA ALA A 67 -11.03 -8.36 9.37
C ALA A 67 -10.18 -9.23 10.32
N GLY A 68 -9.72 -8.70 11.46
CA GLY A 68 -9.04 -9.46 12.51
C GLY A 68 -7.52 -9.35 12.53
N ASN A 69 -6.91 -8.44 11.75
CA ASN A 69 -5.47 -8.21 11.85
C ASN A 69 -5.10 -7.55 13.20
N GLN A 70 -4.28 -8.23 13.98
CA GLN A 70 -3.74 -7.74 15.26
C GLN A 70 -2.21 -7.60 15.24
N ASP A 71 -1.53 -8.07 14.18
CA ASP A 71 -0.07 -8.21 14.14
C ASP A 71 0.64 -6.97 13.58
N GLY A 72 -0.11 -6.03 13.00
CA GLY A 72 0.46 -4.88 12.30
C GLY A 72 0.54 -5.05 10.80
N PHE A 73 1.34 -4.19 10.18
CA PHE A 73 1.43 -4.07 8.73
C PHE A 73 2.86 -4.00 8.26
N THR A 74 3.13 -4.54 7.08
CA THR A 74 4.46 -4.47 6.43
C THR A 74 4.36 -3.82 5.06
N VAL A 75 5.46 -3.22 4.61
CA VAL A 75 5.60 -2.71 3.25
C VAL A 75 7.06 -2.80 2.80
N ASN A 76 7.29 -3.08 1.52
CA ASN A 76 8.58 -2.88 0.88
C ASN A 76 8.57 -1.52 0.20
N SER A 77 9.15 -0.52 0.86
CA SER A 77 9.13 0.87 0.39
C SER A 77 10.27 1.13 -0.59
N THR A 78 10.02 1.85 -1.68
CA THR A 78 11.15 2.44 -2.44
C THR A 78 11.90 3.44 -1.55
N PRO A 79 13.21 3.68 -1.74
CA PRO A 79 13.94 4.68 -0.96
C PRO A 79 13.26 6.06 -0.94
N TYR A 80 12.64 6.45 -2.06
CA TYR A 80 11.91 7.72 -2.19
C TYR A 80 10.59 7.77 -1.41
N ALA A 81 9.95 6.62 -1.17
CA ALA A 81 8.64 6.55 -0.51
C ALA A 81 8.75 6.38 1.02
N VAL A 82 9.95 6.16 1.57
CA VAL A 82 10.16 6.01 3.03
C VAL A 82 9.52 7.15 3.84
N PRO A 83 9.73 8.45 3.51
CA PRO A 83 9.13 9.53 4.30
C PRO A 83 7.59 9.54 4.28
N ILE A 84 6.97 8.93 3.27
CA ILE A 84 5.51 8.78 3.19
C ILE A 84 5.05 7.73 4.21
N TYR A 85 5.71 6.58 4.25
CA TYR A 85 5.36 5.49 5.16
C TYR A 85 5.72 5.81 6.62
N GLU A 86 6.78 6.58 6.88
CA GLU A 86 7.06 7.12 8.22
C GLU A 86 5.90 7.99 8.73
N ARG A 87 5.33 8.86 7.87
CA ARG A 87 4.13 9.66 8.20
C ARG A 87 2.86 8.84 8.37
N PHE A 88 2.88 7.58 7.96
CA PHE A 88 1.82 6.60 8.19
C PHE A 88 2.06 5.76 9.46
N GLY A 89 3.21 5.97 10.13
CA GLY A 89 3.61 5.30 11.36
C GLY A 89 4.50 4.07 11.15
N PHE A 90 4.89 3.75 9.91
CA PHE A 90 5.83 2.66 9.66
C PHE A 90 7.25 3.05 10.06
N THR A 91 8.03 2.08 10.51
CA THR A 91 9.46 2.21 10.81
C THR A 91 10.26 1.25 9.96
N ILE A 92 11.52 1.60 9.66
CA ILE A 92 12.44 0.72 8.93
C ILE A 92 12.78 -0.49 9.81
N THR A 93 12.70 -1.69 9.25
CA THR A 93 12.98 -2.95 9.97
C THR A 93 14.19 -3.71 9.44
N GLY A 94 14.82 -3.23 8.37
CA GLY A 94 15.99 -3.88 7.79
C GLY A 94 16.72 -2.99 6.79
N GLU A 95 17.84 -3.51 6.29
CA GLU A 95 18.68 -2.79 5.34
C GLU A 95 18.01 -2.64 3.96
N LYS A 96 18.51 -1.70 3.17
CA LYS A 96 18.13 -1.55 1.77
C LYS A 96 18.49 -2.84 1.01
N VAL A 97 17.49 -3.42 0.36
CA VAL A 97 17.63 -4.60 -0.49
C VAL A 97 17.62 -4.18 -1.95
N GLU A 98 18.54 -4.71 -2.75
CA GLU A 98 18.52 -4.60 -4.20
C GLU A 98 18.34 -5.99 -4.81
N MET A 99 17.23 -6.20 -5.51
CA MET A 99 16.91 -7.49 -6.14
C MET A 99 16.27 -7.26 -7.50
N ASN A 100 16.78 -7.92 -8.54
CA ASN A 100 16.25 -7.84 -9.91
C ASN A 100 16.10 -6.39 -10.42
N GLY A 101 17.03 -5.51 -10.07
CA GLY A 101 17.02 -4.09 -10.47
C GLY A 101 16.06 -3.20 -9.67
N ILE A 102 15.41 -3.72 -8.63
CA ILE A 102 14.51 -2.97 -7.75
C ILE A 102 15.17 -2.81 -6.39
N ALA A 103 15.32 -1.55 -5.96
CA ALA A 103 15.73 -1.20 -4.61
C ALA A 103 14.51 -0.97 -3.71
N PHE A 104 14.45 -1.64 -2.56
CA PHE A 104 13.43 -1.40 -1.54
C PHE A 104 14.00 -1.45 -0.13
N ILE A 105 13.27 -0.86 0.81
CA ILE A 105 13.57 -0.84 2.24
C ILE A 105 12.37 -1.47 2.96
N PRO A 106 12.55 -2.58 3.68
CA PRO A 106 11.47 -3.21 4.44
C PRO A 106 11.08 -2.31 5.62
N MET A 107 9.77 -2.12 5.80
CA MET A 107 9.21 -1.31 6.87
C MET A 107 8.00 -2.00 7.52
N GLN A 108 7.75 -1.69 8.79
CA GLN A 108 6.65 -2.25 9.56
C GLN A 108 5.94 -1.19 10.39
N LEU A 109 4.62 -1.32 10.54
CA LEU A 109 3.80 -0.60 11.51
C LEU A 109 3.23 -1.64 12.48
N ASN A 110 3.50 -1.49 13.77
CA ASN A 110 2.85 -2.30 14.81
C ASN A 110 1.49 -1.68 15.18
N LEU A 111 0.52 -2.51 15.58
CA LEU A 111 -0.80 -2.07 16.04
C LEU A 111 -0.83 -1.79 17.55
#